data_AF-A0A6B3F0M4-F1
#
_entry.id   AF-A0A6B3F0M4-F1
#
_cell.length_a   1.000
_cell.length_b   1.000
_cell.length_c   1.000
_cell.angle_alpha   90.00
_cell.angle_beta   90.00
_cell.angle_gamma   90.00
#
_symmetry.space_group_name_H-M   'P 1'
#
loop_
_entity.id
_entity.type
_entity.pdbx_description
1 polymer ?
#
loop_
_entity_poly.entity_id
_entity_poly.type
_entity_poly.pdbx_seq_one_letter_code
_entity_poly.pdbx_strand_id
1 'polypeptide(L)' 'MVFSSVRALHWTGQSVVKAAIDASGSADYGSVDALIRLDEDSYKILGDWGEIIVQSKAPSMSIDPSPTD' A
#
# COMPACT_ATOMS: atom_id res chain seq x y z
N MET A 1 -2.62 8.88 1.60
CA MET A 1 -3.68 7.96 2.10
C MET A 1 -3.19 7.30 3.39
N VAL A 2 -4.05 7.12 4.39
CA VAL A 2 -3.66 6.57 5.70
C VAL A 2 -4.72 5.59 6.22
N PHE A 3 -4.28 4.38 6.60
CA PHE A 3 -5.06 3.44 7.41
C PHE A 3 -4.72 3.63 8.89
N SER A 4 -5.54 4.38 9.63
CA SER A 4 -5.25 4.73 11.04
C SER A 4 -5.69 3.67 12.06
N SER A 5 -6.37 2.61 11.62
CA SER A 5 -6.97 1.60 12.51
C SER A 5 -6.71 0.17 11.99
N VAL A 6 -5.48 -0.11 11.55
CA VAL A 6 -5.09 -1.45 11.10
C VAL A 6 -5.15 -2.44 12.27
N ARG A 7 -5.90 -3.52 12.08
CA ARG A 7 -6.07 -4.62 13.05
C ARG A 7 -5.32 -5.87 12.62
N ALA A 8 -5.21 -6.11 11.32
CA ALA A 8 -4.45 -7.23 10.77
C ALA A 8 -3.94 -6.92 9.37
N LEU A 9 -2.80 -7.54 9.03
CA LEU A 9 -2.20 -7.57 7.71
C LEU A 9 -1.97 -9.03 7.32
N HIS A 10 -2.41 -9.42 6.14
CA HIS A 10 -2.13 -10.73 5.58
C HIS A 10 -1.53 -10.56 4.19
N TRP A 11 -0.26 -10.93 4.05
CA TRP A 11 0.45 -10.91 2.78
C TRP A 11 0.30 -12.25 2.07
N THR A 12 -0.07 -12.23 0.78
CA THR A 12 -0.12 -13.43 -0.05
C THR A 12 0.59 -13.18 -1.40
N GLY A 13 1.13 -14.24 -2.02
CA GLY A 13 1.73 -14.19 -3.36
C GLY A 13 3.27 -14.16 -3.40
N GLN A 14 3.95 -13.40 -2.54
CA GLN A 14 5.41 -13.44 -2.42
C GLN A 14 5.87 -13.40 -0.96
N SER A 15 6.71 -14.36 -0.58
CA SER A 15 7.06 -14.64 0.83
C SER A 15 7.90 -13.56 1.50
N VAL A 16 8.59 -12.70 0.74
CA VAL A 16 9.45 -11.62 1.25
C VAL A 16 9.56 -10.51 0.21
N VAL A 17 9.14 -9.28 0.55
CA VAL A 17 9.52 -8.09 -0.22
C VAL A 17 10.95 -7.74 0.11
N LYS A 18 11.82 -7.87 -0.88
CA LYS A 18 13.18 -7.36 -0.79
C LYS A 18 13.24 -6.05 -1.57
N ALA A 19 13.63 -4.98 -0.88
CA ALA A 19 13.84 -3.70 -1.54
C ALA A 19 14.89 -3.84 -2.65
N ALA A 20 14.59 -3.28 -3.81
CA ALA A 20 15.58 -2.94 -4.81
C ALA A 20 16.38 -1.71 -4.34
N ILE A 21 17.50 -1.44 -4.98
CA ILE A 21 18.26 -0.20 -4.80
C ILE A 21 18.12 0.60 -6.08
N ASP A 22 17.56 1.80 -5.97
CA ASP A 22 17.36 2.68 -7.12
C ASP A 22 18.68 3.36 -7.56
N ALA A 23 18.60 4.17 -8.62
CA ALA A 23 19.77 4.88 -9.15
C ALA A 23 20.33 5.95 -8.19
N SER A 24 19.57 6.37 -7.17
CA SER A 24 20.04 7.27 -6.11
C SER A 24 20.74 6.53 -4.96
N GLY A 25 20.67 5.20 -4.95
CA GLY A 25 21.14 4.36 -3.85
C GLY A 25 20.09 4.15 -2.74
N SER A 26 18.85 4.61 -2.96
CA SER A 26 17.76 4.48 -2.00
C SER A 26 17.04 3.14 -2.15
N ALA A 27 16.48 2.65 -1.05
CA ALA A 27 15.64 1.45 -1.07
C ALA A 27 14.33 1.74 -1.80
N ASP A 28 14.08 0.99 -2.86
CA ASP A 28 12.83 0.98 -3.62
C ASP A 28 12.06 -0.30 -3.31
N TYR A 29 10.85 -0.16 -2.78
CA TYR A 29 10.00 -1.29 -2.42
C TYR A 29 9.04 -1.68 -3.55
N GLY A 30 9.06 -0.95 -4.67
CA GLY A 30 8.13 -1.06 -5.78
C GLY A 30 6.96 -0.09 -5.65
N SER A 31 5.94 -0.32 -6.47
CA SER A 31 4.76 0.52 -6.60
C SER A 31 3.47 -0.18 -6.18
N VAL A 32 2.49 0.63 -5.76
CA VAL A 32 1.10 0.18 -5.55
C VAL A 32 0.35 0.35 -6.86
N ASP A 33 -0.23 -0.75 -7.35
CA ASP A 33 -1.04 -0.75 -8.57
C ASP A 33 -2.50 -0.41 -8.29
N ALA A 34 -3.07 -1.00 -7.24
CA ALA A 34 -4.49 -0.89 -6.96
C ALA A 34 -4.81 -0.98 -5.47
N LEU A 35 -5.83 -0.22 -5.08
CA LEU A 35 -6.52 -0.35 -3.81
C LEU A 35 -7.99 -0.73 -4.09
N ILE A 36 -8.42 -1.86 -3.54
CA ILE A 36 -9.75 -2.40 -3.73
C ILE A 36 -10.39 -2.60 -2.36
N ARG A 37 -11.58 -2.03 -2.14
CA ARG A 37 -12.38 -2.36 -0.94
C ARG A 37 -13.03 -3.73 -1.15
N LEU A 38 -12.84 -4.65 -0.20
CA LEU A 38 -13.46 -5.97 -0.24
C LEU A 38 -14.77 -6.00 0.55
N ASP A 39 -14.78 -5.41 1.74
CA ASP A 39 -15.96 -5.28 2.60
C ASP A 39 -15.92 -3.97 3.42
N GLU A 40 -16.73 -3.85 4.48
CA GLU A 40 -16.78 -2.63 5.30
C GLU A 40 -15.40 -2.24 5.84
N ASP A 41 -14.61 -3.23 6.23
CA ASP A 41 -13.48 -3.13 7.14
C ASP A 41 -12.25 -3.94 6.64
N SER A 42 -12.27 -4.31 5.36
CA SER A 42 -11.26 -5.11 4.65
C SER A 42 -10.94 -4.51 3.29
N TYR A 43 -9.64 -4.42 3.01
CA TYR A 43 -9.09 -3.82 1.80
C TYR A 43 -8.01 -4.73 1.22
N LYS A 44 -7.94 -4.76 -0.10
CA LYS A 44 -6.89 -5.42 -0.86
C LYS A 44 -6.00 -4.35 -1.49
N ILE A 45 -4.70 -4.46 -1.26
CA ILE A 45 -3.66 -3.68 -1.93
C ILE A 45 -2.91 -4.62 -2.85
N LEU A 46 -2.85 -4.26 -4.13
CA LEU A 46 -2.01 -4.92 -5.13
C LEU A 46 -0.82 -4.03 -5.45
N GLY A 47 0.34 -4.65 -5.63
CA GLY A 47 1.56 -3.98 -6.10
C GLY A 47 2.57 -4.99 -6.61
N ASP A 48 3.79 -4.51 -6.89
CA ASP A 48 4.90 -5.33 -7.42
C ASP A 48 5.25 -6.55 -6.54
N TRP A 49 4.87 -6.48 -5.27
CA TRP A 49 5.05 -7.49 -4.22
C TRP A 49 3.88 -8.46 -4.05
N GLY A 50 2.92 -8.48 -4.97
CA GLY A 50 1.72 -9.30 -4.88
C GLY A 50 0.62 -8.61 -4.08
N GLU A 51 0.01 -9.34 -3.15
CA GLU A 51 -1.25 -8.95 -2.52
C GLU A 51 -1.10 -8.77 -1.00
N ILE A 52 -1.67 -7.67 -0.48
CA ILE A 52 -1.83 -7.43 0.95
C ILE A 52 -3.31 -7.23 1.25
N ILE A 53 -3.85 -8.07 2.15
CA ILE A 53 -5.15 -7.87 2.76
C ILE A 53 -4.97 -7.07 4.05
N VAL A 54 -5.64 -5.93 4.15
CA VAL A 54 -5.62 -5.02 5.29
C VAL A 54 -6.98 -5.03 5.95
N GLN A 55 -7.04 -5.45 7.21
CA GLN A 55 -8.21 -5.31 8.06
C GLN A 55 -8.13 -3.99 8.80
N SER A 56 -8.98 -3.02 8.44
CA SER A 56 -8.99 -1.67 9.02
C SER A 56 -10.34 -1.01 8.78
N LYS A 57 -10.69 -0.04 9.64
CA LYS A 57 -11.71 0.96 9.29
C LYS A 57 -11.33 1.72 8.02
N ALA A 58 -12.32 2.41 7.46
CA ALA A 58 -12.17 3.25 6.28
C ALA A 58 -10.93 4.17 6.37
N PRO A 59 -10.03 4.12 5.37
CA PRO A 59 -8.84 4.95 5.33
C PRO A 59 -9.19 6.40 4.99
N SER A 60 -8.35 7.33 5.42
CA SER A 60 -8.41 8.71 4.94
C SER A 60 -7.54 8.89 3.70
N MET A 61 -7.98 9.74 2.77
CA MET A 61 -7.22 10.12 1.59
C MET A 61 -7.18 11.65 1.50
N SER A 62 -5.96 12.18 1.43
CA SER A 62 -5.68 13.55 1.04
C SER A 62 -4.82 13.51 -0.21
N ILE A 63 -5.08 14.46 -1.12
CA ILE A 63 -4.24 14.74 -2.27
C ILE A 63 -3.62 16.09 -1.95
N ASP A 64 -2.29 16.15 -1.86
CA ASP A 64 -1.63 17.44 -1.75
C ASP A 64 -1.81 18.18 -3.07
N PRO A 65 -2.29 19.44 -3.03
CA PRO A 65 -2.42 20.22 -4.25
C PRO A 65 -1.03 20.39 -4.86
N SER A 66 -0.95 20.29 -6.18
CA SER A 66 0.28 20.57 -6.92
C SER A 66 0.83 21.94 -6.51
N PRO A 67 2.16 22.12 -6.38
CA PRO A 67 2.72 23.44 -6.21
C PRO A 67 2.23 24.33 -7.36
N THR A 68 1.53 25.42 -7.03
CA THR A 68 1.29 26.49 -8.00
C THR A 68 2.61 27.21 -8.22
N ASP A 69 3.16 27.12 -9.44
CA ASP A 69 4.27 27.96 -9.91
C ASP A 69 3.95 29.46 -9.77
#